data_AF-A4XL10-F1
#
_entry.id   AF-A4XL10-F1
#
_cell.length_a   1.000
_cell.length_b   1.000
_cell.length_c   1.000
_cell.angle_alpha   90.00
_cell.angle_beta   90.00
_cell.angle_gamma   90.00
#
_symmetry.space_group_name_H-M   'P 1'
#
loop_
_entity.id
_entity.type
_entity.pdbx_description
1 polymer ?
#
loop_
_entity_poly.entity_id
_entity_poly.type
_entity_poly.pdbx_seq_one_letter_code
_entity_poly.pdbx_strand_id
1 'polypeptide(L)'
;MNTYKFSRAFRGFKPSSVIEYLNNLERTYEKEIKEKQETIAELQRENEELKKKLSKLEEEFSKLNEQKIKIAELLIIAQEKAESIVSKAIEEGENKKKALLEEIEEHEKTLQGLKEEIKRIKSDLQSVISKFENETGNKEEESSN
;
A
#
# COMPACT_ATOMS: atom_id res chain seq x y z
N MET A 1 60.72 -32.52 -14.33
CA MET A 1 61.65 -33.24 -13.43
C MET A 1 63.07 -32.79 -13.75
N ASN A 2 63.64 -31.88 -12.96
CA ASN A 2 65.06 -31.53 -13.10
C ASN A 2 65.89 -32.71 -12.58
N THR A 3 66.63 -33.37 -13.46
CA THR A 3 67.49 -34.49 -13.07
C THR A 3 68.82 -33.94 -12.55
N TYR A 4 68.95 -33.87 -11.23
CA TYR A 4 70.21 -33.46 -10.60
C TYR A 4 71.29 -34.51 -10.88
N LYS A 5 72.39 -34.10 -11.53
CA LYS A 5 73.53 -34.97 -11.82
C LYS A 5 74.53 -34.90 -10.69
N PHE A 6 74.58 -35.95 -9.88
CA PHE A 6 75.59 -36.08 -8.84
C PHE A 6 76.97 -36.39 -9.42
N SER A 7 78.00 -35.69 -8.95
CA SER A 7 79.40 -36.02 -9.28
C SER A 7 79.77 -37.39 -8.69
N ARG A 8 80.51 -38.23 -9.43
CA ARG A 8 80.92 -39.58 -8.96
C ARG A 8 82.26 -39.54 -8.23
N ALA A 9 82.41 -40.37 -7.20
CA ALA A 9 83.68 -40.66 -6.52
C ALA A 9 84.16 -42.08 -6.91
N PHE A 10 85.36 -42.49 -6.46
CA PHE A 10 85.93 -43.84 -6.71
C PHE A 10 84.96 -44.97 -6.31
N ARG A 11 84.05 -44.70 -5.36
CA ARG A 11 82.86 -45.51 -5.10
C ARG A 11 81.67 -44.58 -4.81
N GLY A 12 80.60 -44.68 -5.60
CA GLY A 12 79.35 -43.95 -5.38
C GLY A 12 79.39 -42.45 -5.76
N PHE A 13 78.53 -41.65 -5.10
CA PHE A 13 78.40 -40.21 -5.34
C PHE A 13 79.29 -39.40 -4.38
N LYS A 14 79.80 -38.27 -4.86
CA LYS A 14 80.61 -37.34 -4.07
C LYS A 14 79.72 -36.71 -2.97
N PRO A 15 80.08 -36.83 -1.68
CA PRO A 15 79.27 -36.31 -0.57
C PRO A 15 78.91 -34.84 -0.73
N SER A 16 79.84 -34.00 -1.20
CA SER A 16 79.59 -32.57 -1.41
C SER A 16 78.46 -32.29 -2.42
N SER A 17 78.35 -33.10 -3.47
CA SER A 17 77.32 -32.96 -4.52
C SER A 17 75.94 -33.38 -4.01
N VAL A 18 75.90 -34.34 -3.07
CA VAL A 18 74.66 -34.76 -2.41
C VAL A 18 74.22 -33.71 -1.38
N ILE A 19 75.14 -33.18 -0.58
CA ILE A 19 74.86 -32.13 0.40
C ILE A 19 74.35 -30.86 -0.29
N GLU A 20 74.97 -30.45 -1.40
CA GLU A 20 74.52 -29.29 -2.18
C GLU A 20 73.09 -29.47 -2.71
N TYR A 21 72.76 -30.66 -3.21
CA TYR A 21 71.40 -31.00 -3.64
C TYR A 21 70.40 -30.94 -2.47
N LEU A 22 70.74 -31.53 -1.32
CA LEU A 22 69.88 -31.52 -0.14
C LEU A 22 69.62 -30.09 0.35
N ASN A 23 70.66 -29.25 0.42
CA ASN A 23 70.53 -27.85 0.81
C ASN A 23 69.67 -27.05 -0.19
N ASN A 24 69.82 -27.29 -1.50
CA ASN A 24 68.99 -26.63 -2.50
C ASN A 24 67.52 -27.11 -2.45
N LEU A 25 67.30 -28.39 -2.16
CA LEU A 25 65.98 -28.97 -1.99
C LEU A 25 65.29 -28.40 -0.75
N GLU A 26 66.00 -28.33 0.38
CA GLU A 26 65.52 -27.73 1.63
C GLU A 26 65.12 -26.26 1.42
N ARG A 27 66.00 -25.45 0.83
CA ARG A 27 65.70 -24.05 0.48
C ARG A 27 64.49 -23.90 -0.44
N THR A 28 64.31 -24.82 -1.39
CA THR A 28 63.17 -24.79 -2.31
C THR A 28 61.88 -25.05 -1.54
N TYR A 29 61.86 -26.06 -0.67
CA TYR A 29 60.68 -26.35 0.15
C TYR A 29 60.40 -25.26 1.18
N GLU A 30 61.43 -24.69 1.82
CA GLU A 30 61.25 -23.54 2.72
C GLU A 30 60.60 -22.36 2.00
N LYS A 31 61.05 -22.07 0.77
CA LYS A 31 60.47 -21.02 -0.05
C LYS A 31 59.01 -21.33 -0.41
N GLU A 32 58.72 -22.55 -0.89
CA GLU A 32 57.34 -22.95 -1.24
C GLU A 32 56.40 -22.92 -0.02
N ILE A 33 56.88 -23.36 1.15
CA ILE A 33 56.12 -23.30 2.40
C ILE A 33 55.80 -21.85 2.74
N LYS A 34 56.79 -20.96 2.64
CA LYS A 34 56.60 -19.54 2.94
C LYS A 34 55.59 -18.89 1.99
N GLU A 35 55.71 -19.11 0.68
CA GLU A 35 54.77 -18.58 -0.33
C GLU A 35 53.34 -19.08 -0.09
N LYS A 36 53.19 -20.36 0.25
CA LYS A 36 51.88 -20.94 0.60
C LYS A 36 51.32 -20.34 1.88
N GLN A 37 52.15 -20.10 2.90
CA GLN A 37 51.73 -19.47 4.15
C GLN A 37 51.25 -18.03 3.94
N GLU A 38 51.97 -17.26 3.11
CA GLU A 38 51.57 -15.90 2.72
C GLU A 38 50.21 -15.92 2.00
N THR A 39 50.04 -16.85 1.05
CA THR A 39 48.75 -17.02 0.33
C THR A 39 47.61 -17.40 1.29
N ILE A 40 47.86 -18.31 2.25
CA ILE A 40 46.86 -18.68 3.26
C ILE A 40 46.46 -17.47 4.10
N ALA A 41 47.43 -16.65 4.52
CA ALA A 41 47.16 -15.46 5.31
C ALA A 41 46.31 -14.43 4.53
N GLU A 42 46.61 -14.23 3.25
CA GLU A 42 45.83 -13.36 2.36
C GLU A 42 44.39 -13.86 2.19
N LEU A 43 44.21 -15.16 1.89
CA LEU A 43 42.89 -15.77 1.73
C LEU A 43 42.08 -15.72 3.02
N GLN A 44 42.71 -15.91 4.18
CA GLN A 44 42.06 -15.77 5.48
C GLN A 44 41.57 -14.33 5.69
N ARG A 45 42.38 -13.33 5.34
CA ARG A 45 41.99 -11.92 5.45
C ARG A 45 40.79 -11.60 4.55
N GLU A 46 40.84 -12.05 3.30
CA GLU A 46 39.74 -11.86 2.34
C GLU A 46 38.46 -12.54 2.83
N ASN A 47 38.57 -13.76 3.35
CA ASN A 47 37.42 -14.50 3.88
C ASN A 47 36.75 -13.74 5.05
N GLU A 48 37.55 -13.20 5.97
CA GLU A 48 37.03 -12.40 7.08
C GLU A 48 36.40 -11.07 6.62
N GLU A 49 36.98 -10.42 5.61
CA GLU A 49 36.37 -9.23 5.00
C GLU A 49 35.03 -9.55 4.32
N LEU A 50 34.95 -10.68 3.60
CA LEU A 50 33.72 -11.13 2.94
C LEU A 50 32.64 -11.49 3.95
N LYS A 51 32.97 -12.19 5.05
CA LYS A 51 32.02 -12.47 6.14
C LYS A 51 31.44 -11.19 6.73
N LYS A 52 32.29 -10.18 6.98
CA LYS A 52 31.83 -8.88 7.49
C LYS A 52 30.87 -8.19 6.51
N LYS A 53 31.19 -8.19 5.21
CA LYS A 53 30.32 -7.64 4.17
C LYS A 53 28.99 -8.37 4.09
N LEU A 54 29.02 -9.70 4.15
CA LEU A 54 27.81 -10.54 4.12
C LEU A 54 26.90 -10.23 5.32
N SER A 55 27.47 -10.24 6.54
CA SER A 55 26.70 -9.93 7.75
C SER A 55 26.07 -8.54 7.71
N LYS A 56 26.79 -7.53 7.21
CA LYS A 56 26.24 -6.19 7.02
C LYS A 56 25.09 -6.17 6.02
N LEU A 57 25.24 -6.88 4.90
CA LEU A 57 24.21 -6.95 3.87
C LEU A 57 22.95 -7.67 4.37
N GLU A 58 23.11 -8.73 5.17
CA GLU A 58 22.02 -9.44 5.83
C GLU A 58 21.26 -8.53 6.80
N GLU A 59 21.98 -7.72 7.59
CA GLU A 59 21.36 -6.73 8.50
C GLU A 59 20.58 -5.65 7.73
N GLU A 60 21.17 -5.10 6.66
CA GLU A 60 20.50 -4.12 5.79
C GLU A 60 19.26 -4.72 5.11
N PHE A 61 19.36 -5.95 4.62
CA PHE A 61 18.23 -6.67 4.02
C PHE A 61 17.10 -6.90 5.02
N SER A 62 17.42 -7.29 6.26
CA SER A 62 16.42 -7.45 7.33
C SER A 62 15.67 -6.14 7.60
N LYS A 63 16.40 -5.02 7.72
CA LYS A 63 15.81 -3.70 7.93
C LYS A 63 14.89 -3.29 6.78
N LEU A 64 15.32 -3.51 5.53
CA LEU A 64 14.50 -3.23 4.35
C LEU A 64 13.24 -4.09 4.32
N ASN A 65 13.34 -5.36 4.70
CA ASN A 65 12.19 -6.26 4.74
C ASN A 65 11.18 -5.83 5.82
N GLU A 66 11.64 -5.44 7.01
CA GLU A 66 10.77 -4.88 8.05
C GLU A 66 10.07 -3.59 7.61
N GLN A 67 10.79 -2.68 6.94
CA GLN A 67 10.20 -1.46 6.39
C GLN A 67 9.13 -1.78 5.33
N LYS A 68 9.41 -2.74 4.44
CA LYS A 68 8.45 -3.18 3.43
C LYS A 68 7.17 -3.73 4.06
N ILE A 69 7.28 -4.53 5.12
CA ILE A 69 6.12 -5.06 5.85
C ILE A 69 5.29 -3.92 6.45
N LYS A 70 5.92 -2.96 7.14
CA LYS A 70 5.23 -1.80 7.72
C LYS A 70 4.53 -0.95 6.66
N ILE A 71 5.15 -0.74 5.50
CA ILE A 71 4.53 -0.01 4.40
C ILE A 71 3.31 -0.77 3.88
N ALA A 72 3.40 -2.09 3.71
CA ALA A 72 2.27 -2.91 3.27
C ALA A 72 1.09 -2.83 4.27
N GLU A 73 1.36 -2.92 5.57
CA GLU A 73 0.34 -2.77 6.62
C GLU A 73 -0.34 -1.40 6.55
N LEU A 74 0.44 -0.32 6.41
CA LEU A 74 -0.12 1.03 6.27
C LEU A 74 -0.97 1.19 5.01
N LEU A 75 -0.57 0.59 3.89
CA LEU A 75 -1.34 0.63 2.65
C LEU A 75 -2.68 -0.09 2.78
N ILE A 76 -2.70 -1.25 3.45
CA ILE A 76 -3.94 -1.99 3.73
C ILE A 76 -4.89 -1.12 4.59
N ILE A 77 -4.40 -0.55 5.69
CA ILE A 77 -5.19 0.31 6.57
C ILE A 77 -5.72 1.54 5.81
N ALA A 78 -4.89 2.14 4.96
CA ALA A 78 -5.30 3.29 4.15
C ALA A 78 -6.42 2.91 3.16
N GLN A 79 -6.31 1.75 2.51
CA GLN A 79 -7.34 1.23 1.61
C GLN A 79 -8.65 0.96 2.34
N GLU A 80 -8.62 0.21 3.45
CA GLU A 80 -9.81 -0.10 4.25
C GLU A 80 -10.51 1.18 4.72
N LYS A 81 -9.74 2.19 5.15
CA LYS A 81 -10.29 3.47 5.57
C LYS A 81 -10.91 4.23 4.39
N ALA A 82 -10.29 4.21 3.22
CA ALA A 82 -10.84 4.83 2.02
C ALA A 82 -12.16 4.17 1.61
N GLU A 83 -12.21 2.84 1.58
CA GLU A 83 -13.42 2.07 1.28
C GLU A 83 -14.54 2.37 2.29
N SER A 84 -14.20 2.46 3.58
CA SER A 84 -15.16 2.83 4.63
C SER A 84 -15.73 4.24 4.43
N ILE A 85 -14.89 5.22 4.09
CA ILE A 85 -15.33 6.60 3.81
C ILE A 85 -16.28 6.63 2.62
N VAL A 86 -15.92 5.94 1.53
CA VAL A 86 -16.76 5.87 0.32
C VAL A 86 -18.11 5.22 0.63
N SER A 87 -18.09 4.10 1.36
CA SER A 87 -19.31 3.38 1.74
C SER A 87 -20.25 4.25 2.58
N LYS A 88 -19.70 4.96 3.58
CA LYS A 88 -20.47 5.89 4.40
C LYS A 88 -21.04 7.04 3.59
N ALA A 89 -20.26 7.62 2.67
CA ALA A 89 -20.73 8.71 1.82
C ALA A 89 -21.89 8.27 0.91
N ILE A 90 -21.84 7.04 0.38
CA ILE A 90 -22.93 6.45 -0.41
C ILE A 90 -24.17 6.27 0.47
N GLU A 91 -24.03 5.62 1.63
CA GLU A 91 -25.14 5.37 2.57
C GLU A 91 -25.80 6.68 3.03
N GLU A 92 -25.01 7.68 3.42
CA GLU A 92 -25.52 9.00 3.79
C GLU A 92 -26.23 9.69 2.63
N GLY A 93 -25.70 9.55 1.40
CA GLY A 93 -26.32 10.10 0.20
C GLY A 93 -27.67 9.45 -0.11
N GLU A 94 -27.77 8.13 -0.01
CA GLU A 94 -29.01 7.38 -0.19
C GLU A 94 -30.05 7.73 0.86
N ASN A 95 -29.65 7.81 2.13
CA ASN A 95 -30.53 8.19 3.23
C ASN A 95 -31.07 9.61 3.07
N LYS A 96 -30.20 10.58 2.71
CA LYS A 96 -30.63 11.96 2.43
C LYS A 96 -31.57 12.04 1.23
N LYS A 97 -31.28 11.30 0.16
CA LYS A 97 -32.16 11.22 -1.01
C LYS A 97 -33.54 10.69 -0.63
N LYS A 98 -33.59 9.62 0.18
CA LYS A 98 -34.85 9.04 0.65
C LYS A 98 -35.65 10.05 1.49
N ALA A 99 -35.01 10.71 2.45
CA ALA A 99 -35.65 11.72 3.28
C ALA A 99 -36.22 12.88 2.45
N LEU A 100 -35.48 13.37 1.45
CA LEU A 100 -35.96 14.42 0.55
C LEU A 100 -37.17 13.98 -0.29
N LEU A 101 -37.20 12.72 -0.74
CA LEU A 101 -38.34 12.19 -1.49
C LEU A 101 -39.60 12.08 -0.60
N GLU A 102 -39.44 11.63 0.64
CA GLU A 102 -40.53 11.58 1.62
C GLU A 102 -41.08 12.99 1.91
N GLU A 103 -40.20 13.99 2.05
CA GLU A 103 -40.59 15.38 2.25
C GLU A 103 -41.33 15.95 1.02
N ILE A 104 -40.86 15.66 -0.20
CA ILE A 104 -41.54 16.06 -1.44
C ILE A 104 -42.95 15.46 -1.49
N GLU A 105 -43.11 14.18 -1.18
CA GLU A 105 -44.42 13.52 -1.18
C GLU A 105 -45.39 14.16 -0.16
N GLU A 106 -44.89 14.55 1.01
CA GLU A 106 -45.68 15.26 2.03
C GLU A 106 -46.11 16.66 1.56
N HIS A 107 -45.20 17.41 0.94
CA HIS A 107 -45.51 18.72 0.36
C HIS A 107 -46.53 18.60 -0.79
N GLU A 108 -46.43 17.58 -1.63
CA GLU A 108 -47.40 17.31 -2.71
C GLU A 108 -48.80 17.03 -2.15
N LYS A 109 -48.92 16.22 -1.09
CA LYS A 109 -50.19 15.96 -0.40
C LYS A 109 -50.78 17.24 0.19
N THR A 110 -49.96 18.04 0.87
CA THR A 110 -50.38 19.33 1.43
C THR A 110 -50.88 20.27 0.33
N LEU A 111 -50.16 20.35 -0.79
CA LEU A 111 -50.52 21.20 -1.92
C LEU A 111 -51.83 20.75 -2.59
N GLN A 112 -52.08 19.44 -2.67
CA GLN A 112 -53.35 18.91 -3.12
C GLN A 112 -54.49 19.29 -2.16
N GLY A 113 -54.30 19.13 -0.85
CA GLY A 113 -55.28 19.51 0.17
C GLY A 113 -55.65 20.99 0.07
N LEU A 114 -54.66 21.88 -0.02
CA LEU A 114 -54.88 23.32 -0.19
C LEU A 114 -55.64 23.65 -1.48
N LYS A 115 -55.35 22.96 -2.59
CA LYS A 115 -56.10 23.13 -3.85
C LYS A 115 -57.58 22.74 -3.71
N GLU A 116 -57.87 21.66 -2.99
CA GLU A 116 -59.23 21.22 -2.72
C GLU A 116 -59.98 22.21 -1.81
N GLU A 117 -59.30 22.74 -0.79
CA GLU A 117 -59.85 23.74 0.12
C GLU A 117 -60.17 25.05 -0.61
N ILE A 118 -59.27 25.55 -1.47
CA ILE A 118 -59.53 26.71 -2.32
C ILE A 118 -60.76 26.50 -3.22
N LYS A 119 -60.93 25.30 -3.79
CA LYS A 119 -62.12 24.98 -4.60
C LYS A 119 -63.40 25.01 -3.76
N ARG A 120 -63.37 24.47 -2.54
CA ARG A 120 -64.52 24.52 -1.62
C ARG A 120 -64.88 25.96 -1.26
N ILE A 121 -63.90 26.75 -0.82
CA ILE A 121 -64.09 28.17 -0.48
C ILE A 121 -64.69 28.92 -1.67
N LYS A 122 -64.17 28.70 -2.88
CA LYS A 122 -64.73 29.33 -4.10
C LYS A 122 -66.20 28.96 -4.31
N SER A 123 -66.55 27.68 -4.18
CA SER A 123 -67.92 27.20 -4.33
C SER A 123 -68.85 27.79 -3.26
N ASP A 124 -68.39 27.84 -2.01
CA ASP A 124 -69.14 28.41 -0.89
C ASP A 124 -69.40 29.91 -1.13
N LEU A 125 -68.39 30.64 -1.59
CA LEU A 125 -68.51 32.06 -1.93
C LEU A 125 -69.51 32.30 -3.07
N GLN A 126 -69.47 31.47 -4.12
CA GLN A 126 -70.45 31.53 -5.23
C GLN A 126 -71.87 31.25 -4.75
N SER A 127 -72.05 30.28 -3.84
CA SER A 127 -73.35 29.96 -3.25
C SER A 127 -73.89 31.12 -2.41
N VAL A 128 -73.03 31.76 -1.59
CA VAL A 128 -73.40 32.96 -0.82
C VAL A 128 -73.80 34.11 -1.75
N ILE A 129 -73.01 34.41 -2.79
CA ILE A 129 -73.35 35.44 -3.79
C ILE A 129 -74.71 35.16 -4.44
N SER A 130 -74.93 33.93 -4.91
CA SER A 130 -76.19 33.55 -5.56
C SER A 130 -77.40 33.70 -4.65
N LYS A 131 -77.25 33.43 -3.33
CA LYS A 131 -78.33 33.67 -2.34
C LYS A 131 -78.64 35.15 -2.18
N PHE A 132 -77.61 35.98 -2.05
CA PHE A 132 -77.78 37.44 -1.96
C PHE A 132 -78.46 38.00 -3.21
N GLU A 133 -78.04 37.61 -4.41
CA GLU A 133 -78.64 38.06 -5.68
C GLU A 133 -80.14 37.73 -5.77
N ASN A 134 -80.53 36.52 -5.39
CA ASN A 134 -81.94 36.10 -5.36
C ASN A 134 -82.76 36.84 -4.29
N GLU A 135 -82.17 37.14 -3.12
CA GLU A 135 -82.83 37.91 -2.07
C GLU A 135 -82.99 39.41 -2.42
N THR A 136 -82.07 39.99 -3.19
CA THR A 136 -82.22 41.35 -3.72
C THR A 136 -83.19 41.43 -4.91
N GLY A 137 -83.19 40.45 -5.81
CA GLY A 137 -84.13 40.39 -6.94
C GLY A 137 -85.59 40.26 -6.50
N ASN A 138 -85.86 39.44 -5.49
CA ASN A 138 -87.22 39.32 -4.91
C ASN A 138 -87.71 40.60 -4.21
N LYS A 139 -86.82 41.41 -3.63
CA LYS A 139 -87.20 42.67 -2.96
C LYS A 139 -87.50 43.81 -3.94
N GLU A 140 -86.93 43.80 -5.14
CA GLU A 140 -87.24 44.77 -6.20
C GLU A 140 -88.57 44.46 -6.91
N GLU A 141 -88.97 43.18 -7.00
CA GLU A 141 -90.28 42.77 -7.53
C GLU A 141 -91.43 43.03 -6.55
N GLU A 142 -91.23 42.88 -5.23
CA GLU A 142 -92.25 43.20 -4.21
C GLU A 142 -92.47 44.70 -3.98
N SER A 143 -91.53 45.57 -4.41
CA SER A 143 -91.65 47.03 -4.28
C SER A 143 -92.15 47.73 -5.56
N SER A 144 -92.45 46.97 -6.62
CA SER A 144 -92.96 47.46 -7.91
C SER A 144 -94.43 47.07 -8.19
N ASN A 145 -95.17 46.57 -7.18
CA ASN A 145 -96.59 46.18 -7.27
C ASN A 145 -97.46 46.94 -6.24
#